data_AF-A0A7R9MZL1-F1
#
_entry.id   AF-A0A7R9MZL1-F1
#
_cell.length_a   1.000
_cell.length_b   1.000
_cell.length_c   1.000
_cell.angle_alpha   90.00
_cell.angle_beta   90.00
_cell.angle_gamma   90.00
#
_symmetry.space_group_name_H-M   'P 1'
#
loop_
_entity.id
_entity.type
_entity.pdbx_description
1 polymer ?
#
loop_
_entity_poly.entity_id
_entity_poly.type
_entity_poly.pdbx_seq_one_letter_code
_entity_poly.pdbx_strand_id
1 'polypeptide(L)'
;MKLLENILRFENHFKNAKKLNKKDISDYLVYNTLAMECFQAVNAIIEIGEYIVTKKRLGFPSTYREIFELLHQNQMMAEEVFNATKRLIFLS
;
A
#
# COMPACT_ATOMS: atom_id res chain seq x y z
N MET A 1 -0.68 -0.91 18.74
CA MET A 1 -0.99 0.49 18.36
C MET A 1 -0.54 0.82 16.94
N LYS A 2 0.73 0.61 16.54
CA LYS A 2 1.25 0.94 15.19
C LYS A 2 0.51 0.27 13.99
N LEU A 3 0.07 -1.00 14.11
CA LEU A 3 -0.71 -1.66 13.05
C LEU A 3 -2.07 -0.98 12.82
N LEU A 4 -2.80 -0.66 13.90
CA LEU A 4 -4.12 -0.03 13.82
C LEU A 4 -4.01 1.37 13.20
N GLU A 5 -2.98 2.13 13.59
CA GLU A 5 -2.69 3.44 13.01
C GLU A 5 -2.47 3.34 11.50
N ASN A 6 -1.68 2.37 11.04
CA ASN A 6 -1.42 2.18 9.62
C ASN A 6 -2.65 1.73 8.84
N ILE A 7 -3.52 0.90 9.43
CA ILE A 7 -4.82 0.54 8.83
C ILE A 7 -5.70 1.79 8.66
N LEU A 8 -5.83 2.60 9.71
CA LEU A 8 -6.62 3.84 9.66
C LEU A 8 -6.05 4.84 8.65
N ARG A 9 -4.71 4.94 8.57
CA ARG A 9 -4.01 5.78 7.59
C ARG A 9 -4.33 5.32 6.17
N PHE A 10 -4.23 4.02 5.89
CA PHE A 10 -4.62 3.45 4.60
C PHE A 10 -6.08 3.78 4.25
N GLU A 11 -7.03 3.51 5.16
CA GLU A 11 -8.45 3.72 4.91
C GLU A 11 -8.78 5.19 4.61
N ASN A 12 -8.19 6.12 5.36
CA ASN A 12 -8.39 7.55 5.17
C ASN A 12 -7.87 8.01 3.81
N HIS A 13 -6.64 7.65 3.47
CA HIS A 13 -6.05 8.04 2.19
C HIS A 13 -6.77 7.41 1.00
N PHE A 14 -7.13 6.13 1.10
CA PHE A 14 -7.92 5.45 0.07
C PHE A 14 -9.30 6.09 -0.13
N LYS A 15 -9.98 6.47 0.96
CA LYS A 15 -11.26 7.19 0.90
C LYS A 15 -11.11 8.56 0.23
N ASN A 16 -10.04 9.30 0.54
CA ASN A 16 -9.79 10.61 -0.06
C ASN A 16 -9.43 10.49 -1.55
N ALA A 17 -8.57 9.53 -1.93
CA ALA A 17 -8.27 9.22 -3.32
C ALA A 17 -9.55 8.92 -4.12
N LYS A 18 -10.45 8.09 -3.58
CA LYS A 18 -11.76 7.80 -4.20
C LYS A 18 -12.64 9.03 -4.39
N LYS A 19 -12.56 10.02 -3.50
CA LYS A 19 -13.29 11.29 -3.65
C LYS A 19 -12.66 12.18 -4.72
N LEU A 20 -11.33 12.29 -4.73
CA LEU A 20 -10.60 13.13 -5.69
C LEU A 20 -10.68 12.59 -7.12
N ASN A 21 -10.70 11.27 -7.30
CA ASN A 21 -10.89 10.63 -8.61
C ASN A 21 -12.26 10.92 -9.26
N LYS A 22 -13.19 11.56 -8.53
CA LYS A 22 -14.48 12.02 -9.07
C LYS A 22 -14.48 13.51 -9.44
N LYS A 23 -13.38 14.22 -9.19
CA LYS A 23 -13.18 15.62 -9.56
C LYS A 23 -12.48 15.71 -10.92
N ASP A 24 -12.39 16.92 -11.45
CA ASP A 24 -11.60 17.18 -12.65
C ASP A 24 -10.10 16.96 -12.38
N ILE A 25 -9.55 15.88 -12.92
CA ILE A 25 -8.14 15.51 -12.77
C ILE A 25 -7.21 16.31 -13.69
N SER A 26 -7.74 17.14 -14.59
CA SER A 26 -6.92 18.08 -15.37
C SER A 26 -6.49 19.28 -14.52
N ASP A 27 -7.18 19.55 -13.41
CA ASP A 27 -6.76 20.51 -12.41
C ASP A 27 -5.49 20.00 -11.71
N TYR A 28 -4.43 20.82 -11.76
CA TYR A 28 -3.11 20.50 -11.21
C TYR A 28 -3.15 20.19 -9.71
N LEU A 29 -3.94 20.93 -8.93
CA LEU A 29 -4.05 20.71 -7.50
C LEU A 29 -4.81 19.40 -7.21
N VAL A 30 -5.90 19.14 -7.93
CA VAL A 30 -6.65 17.88 -7.81
C VAL A 30 -5.77 16.69 -8.16
N TYR A 31 -5.05 16.75 -9.28
CA TYR A 31 -4.14 15.69 -9.73
C TYR A 31 -3.07 15.39 -8.67
N ASN A 32 -2.36 16.43 -8.20
CA ASN A 32 -1.29 16.23 -7.22
C ASN A 32 -1.81 15.73 -5.88
N THR A 33 -2.97 16.21 -5.44
CA THR A 33 -3.59 15.72 -4.21
C THR A 33 -3.97 14.25 -4.36
N LEU A 34 -4.54 13.85 -5.50
CA LEU A 34 -4.87 12.45 -5.78
C LEU A 34 -3.61 11.57 -5.79
N ALA A 35 -2.55 12.00 -6.47
CA ALA A 35 -1.28 11.29 -6.50
C ALA A 35 -0.70 11.10 -5.08
N MET A 36 -0.76 12.14 -4.24
CA MET A 36 -0.30 12.08 -2.86
C MET A 36 -1.15 11.13 -2.00
N GLU A 37 -2.48 11.18 -2.11
CA GLU A 37 -3.37 10.26 -1.39
C GLU A 37 -3.11 8.79 -1.79
N CYS A 38 -2.88 8.52 -3.08
CA CYS A 38 -2.49 7.18 -3.55
C CYS A 38 -1.12 6.75 -2.98
N PHE A 39 -0.12 7.65 -3.01
CA PHE A 39 1.21 7.38 -2.48
C PHE A 39 1.18 7.04 -0.99
N GLN A 40 0.45 7.82 -0.19
CA GLN A 40 0.32 7.58 1.24
C GLN A 40 -0.44 6.29 1.57
N ALA A 41 -1.46 5.94 0.79
CA ALA A 41 -2.17 4.67 0.92
C ALA A 41 -1.23 3.47 0.66
N VAL A 42 -0.40 3.54 -0.39
CA VAL A 42 0.58 2.49 -0.70
C VAL A 42 1.64 2.37 0.40
N ASN A 43 2.18 3.48 0.91
CA ASN A 43 3.13 3.45 2.02
C ASN A 43 2.53 2.83 3.29
N ALA A 44 1.26 3.12 3.58
CA ALA A 44 0.57 2.47 4.70
C ALA A 44 0.47 0.94 4.51
N ILE A 45 0.19 0.46 3.30
CA ILE A 45 0.19 -0.98 2.98
C ILE A 45 1.58 -1.59 3.15
N ILE A 46 2.65 -0.91 2.72
CA ILE A 46 4.04 -1.36 2.90
C ILE A 46 4.36 -1.57 4.38
N GLU A 47 4.05 -0.58 5.22
CA GLU A 47 4.30 -0.67 6.66
C GLU A 47 3.45 -1.75 7.35
N ILE A 48 2.21 -1.98 6.88
CA ILE A 48 1.38 -3.11 7.34
C ILE A 48 2.04 -4.44 6.97
N GLY A 49 2.51 -4.57 5.74
CA GLY A 49 3.19 -5.76 5.26
C GLY A 49 4.46 -6.07 6.06
N GLU A 50 5.30 -5.05 6.26
CA GLU A 50 6.51 -5.15 7.08
C GLU A 50 6.17 -5.60 8.50
N TYR A 51 5.18 -4.96 9.13
CA TYR A 51 4.73 -5.34 10.47
C TYR A 51 4.35 -6.82 10.55
N ILE A 52 3.59 -7.33 9.57
CA ILE A 52 3.16 -8.73 9.54
C ILE A 52 4.37 -9.66 9.36
N VAL A 53 5.25 -9.37 8.40
CA VAL A 53 6.47 -10.15 8.14
C VAL A 53 7.34 -10.22 9.41
N THR A 54 7.56 -9.10 10.08
CA THR A 54 8.33 -9.05 11.33
C THR A 54 7.64 -9.82 12.45
N LYS A 55 6.34 -9.60 12.68
CA LYS A 55 5.61 -10.25 13.78
C LYS A 55 5.51 -11.75 13.62
N LYS A 56 5.37 -12.23 12.38
CA LYS A 56 5.31 -13.65 12.07
C LYS A 56 6.69 -14.28 11.79
N ARG A 57 7.76 -13.49 11.83
CA ARG A 57 9.15 -13.92 11.57
C ARG A 57 9.29 -14.64 10.22
N LEU A 58 8.66 -14.10 9.18
CA LEU A 58 8.64 -14.72 7.85
C LEU A 58 9.96 -14.56 7.07
N GLY A 59 10.86 -13.69 7.53
CA GLY A 59 12.14 -13.39 6.91
C GLY A 59 12.60 -11.97 7.22
N PHE A 60 13.71 -11.57 6.60
CA PHE A 60 14.27 -10.23 6.70
C PHE A 60 14.27 -9.57 5.32
N PRO A 61 13.16 -8.91 4.93
CA PRO A 61 13.09 -8.25 3.63
C PRO A 61 14.04 -7.05 3.59
N SER A 62 14.80 -6.94 2.51
CA SER A 62 15.72 -5.83 2.20
C SER A 62 15.09 -4.83 1.23
N THR A 63 13.97 -5.20 0.60
CA THR A 63 13.23 -4.37 -0.35
C THR A 63 11.72 -4.44 -0.07
N TYR A 64 10.97 -3.43 -0.51
CA TYR A 64 9.50 -3.48 -0.42
C TYR A 64 8.92 -4.64 -1.23
N ARG A 65 9.59 -5.06 -2.30
CA ARG A 65 9.21 -6.24 -3.08
C ARG A 65 9.23 -7.52 -2.25
N GLU A 66 10.31 -7.73 -1.54
CA GLU A 66 10.50 -8.93 -0.72
C GLU A 66 9.44 -9.04 0.38
N ILE A 67 8.95 -7.91 0.91
CA ILE A 67 7.84 -7.91 1.88
C ILE A 67 6.63 -8.67 1.31
N PHE A 68 6.20 -8.31 0.09
CA PHE A 68 5.00 -8.89 -0.52
C PHE A 68 5.23 -10.29 -1.08
N GLU A 69 6.45 -10.60 -1.54
CA GLU A 69 6.84 -11.96 -1.90
C GLU A 69 6.75 -12.90 -0.71
N LEU A 70 7.28 -12.50 0.46
CA LEU A 70 7.20 -13.30 1.69
C LEU A 70 5.75 -13.51 2.13
N LEU A 71 4.91 -12.48 2.06
CA LEU A 71 3.48 -12.62 2.39
C LEU A 71 2.75 -13.58 1.44
N HIS A 72 3.03 -13.52 0.14
CA HIS A 72 2.43 -14.40 -0.85
C HIS A 72 2.91 -15.85 -0.71
N GLN A 73 4.21 -16.07 -0.56
CA GLN A 73 4.81 -17.40 -0.35
C GLN A 73 4.24 -18.09 0.90
N ASN A 74 3.90 -17.32 1.93
CA ASN A 74 3.27 -17.81 3.16
C ASN A 74 1.73 -17.85 3.10
N GLN A 75 1.13 -17.80 1.90
CA GLN A 75 -0.31 -17.89 1.65
C GLN A 75 -1.15 -16.81 2.38
N MET A 76 -0.54 -15.68 2.73
CA MET A 76 -1.21 -14.56 3.37
C MET A 76 -1.74 -13.52 2.38
N MET A 77 -1.45 -13.71 1.09
CA MET A 77 -1.87 -12.84 0.01
C MET A 77 -2.24 -13.70 -1.21
N ALA A 78 -3.45 -13.52 -1.73
CA ALA A 78 -3.87 -14.16 -2.96
C ALA A 78 -3.03 -13.69 -4.16
N GLU A 79 -2.82 -14.55 -5.15
CA GLU A 79 -2.02 -14.27 -6.35
C GLU A 79 -2.48 -12.99 -7.08
N GLU A 80 -3.79 -12.79 -7.17
CA GLU A 80 -4.39 -11.61 -7.81
C GLU A 80 -4.00 -10.31 -7.09
N VAL A 81 -4.03 -10.33 -5.76
CA VAL A 81 -3.65 -9.19 -4.91
C VAL A 81 -2.15 -8.96 -5.01
N PHE A 82 -1.35 -10.02 -4.97
CA PHE A 82 0.10 -9.93 -5.14
C PHE A 82 0.46 -9.28 -6.48
N ASN A 83 -0.14 -9.74 -7.58
CA ASN A 83 0.04 -9.16 -8.91
C ASN A 83 -0.37 -7.68 -9.00
N ALA A 84 -1.46 -7.29 -8.33
CA ALA A 84 -1.85 -5.89 -8.23
C ALA A 84 -0.81 -5.06 -7.47
N THR A 85 -0.31 -5.55 -6.34
CA THR A 85 0.72 -4.89 -5.53
C THR A 85 2.03 -4.71 -6.29
N LYS A 86 2.45 -5.70 -7.09
CA LYS A 86 3.64 -5.57 -7.95
C LYS A 86 3.54 -4.35 -8.87
N ARG A 87 2.38 -4.11 -9.48
CA ARG A 87 2.17 -2.94 -10.36
C ARG A 87 2.19 -1.61 -9.60
N LEU A 88 1.75 -1.61 -8.35
CA LEU A 88 1.69 -0.39 -7.53
C LEU A 88 3.04 0.00 -6.93
N ILE A 89 3.89 -0.98 -6.62
CA ILE A 89 5.11 -0.77 -5.83
C ILE A 89 6.38 -0.97 -6.66
N PHE A 90 6.35 -1.80 -7.71
CA PHE A 90 7.58 -2.20 -8.42
C PHE A 90 7.84 -1.37 -9.69
N LEU A 91 7.03 -0.34 -9.94
CA LEU A 91 7.20 0.60 -11.05
C LEU A 91 7.96 1.88 -10.65
N SER A 92 8.45 1.96 -9.41
CA SER A 92 9.40 2.99 -8.95
C SER A 92 10.83 2.50 -9.01
#